data_AF-A0A950M105-F1
#
_entry.id   AF-A0A950M105-F1
#
_cell.length_a   1.000
_cell.length_b   1.000
_cell.length_c   1.000
_cell.angle_alpha   90.00
_cell.angle_beta   90.00
_cell.angle_gamma   90.00
#
_symmetry.space_group_name_H-M   'P 1'
#
loop_
_entity.id
_entity.type
_entity.pdbx_description
1 polymer ?
#
loop_
_entity_poly.entity_id
_entity_poly.type
_entity_poly.pdbx_seq_one_letter_code
_entity_poly.pdbx_strand_id
1 'polypeptide(L)'
;FAMRTMGQHGEHAMAFNAAARRLGGRPQTGPDPRYAPMVRAKVPTITGPVDVVGLAISLEDVATQTYVKDVGVVSTAELRQLFAGVESQHRAILLAVQALLHRLPQARRPDGGMIPP
;
A
#
# COMPACT_ATOMS: atom_id res chain seq x y z
N PHE A 1 -10.19 1.89 -8.07
CA PHE A 1 -9.35 1.05 -7.20
C PHE A 1 -8.53 1.91 -6.23
N ALA A 2 -7.54 2.70 -6.69
CA ALA A 2 -6.65 3.47 -5.80
C ALA A 2 -7.38 4.30 -4.72
N MET A 3 -8.43 5.06 -5.09
CA MET A 3 -9.22 5.83 -4.11
C MET A 3 -9.93 4.94 -3.06
N ARG A 4 -10.37 3.74 -3.46
CA ARG A 4 -11.01 2.78 -2.54
C ARG A 4 -9.98 2.22 -1.56
N THR A 5 -8.82 1.81 -2.05
CA THR A 5 -7.69 1.33 -1.24
C THR A 5 -7.20 2.40 -0.27
N MET A 6 -7.08 3.66 -0.70
CA MET A 6 -6.75 4.78 0.19
C MET A 6 -7.81 4.98 1.29
N GLY A 7 -9.09 4.86 0.95
CA GLY A 7 -10.17 4.90 1.94
C GLY A 7 -10.05 3.79 2.97
N GLN A 8 -9.77 2.56 2.53
CA GLN A 8 -9.57 1.41 3.41
C GLN A 8 -8.36 1.59 4.33
N HIS A 9 -7.23 2.13 3.83
CA HIS A 9 -6.09 2.50 4.69
C HIS A 9 -6.48 3.53 5.76
N GLY A 10 -7.35 4.48 5.44
CA GLY A 10 -7.92 5.41 6.42
C GLY A 10 -8.77 4.70 7.48
N GLU A 11 -9.66 3.79 7.06
CA GLU A 11 -10.47 2.96 7.96
C GLU A 11 -9.60 2.09 8.89
N HIS A 12 -8.54 1.47 8.35
CA HIS A 12 -7.58 0.69 9.11
C HIS A 12 -6.86 1.54 10.17
N ALA A 13 -6.37 2.72 9.77
CA ALA A 13 -5.69 3.64 10.69
C ALA A 13 -6.63 4.11 11.81
N MET A 14 -7.91 4.36 11.51
CA MET A 14 -8.91 4.71 12.53
C MET A 14 -9.13 3.55 13.52
N ALA A 15 -9.34 2.34 13.01
CA ALA A 15 -9.57 1.15 13.84
C ALA A 15 -8.37 0.84 14.74
N PHE A 16 -7.15 0.89 14.19
CA PHE A 16 -5.92 0.71 14.95
C PHE A 16 -5.79 1.75 16.07
N ASN A 17 -6.01 3.03 15.75
CA ASN A 17 -5.89 4.10 16.73
C ASN A 17 -6.96 4.05 17.82
N ALA A 18 -8.17 3.59 17.50
CA ALA A 18 -9.22 3.34 18.49
C ALA A 18 -8.80 2.22 19.46
N ALA A 19 -8.27 1.11 18.94
CA ALA A 19 -7.76 0.01 19.76
C ALA A 19 -6.56 0.44 20.61
N ALA A 20 -5.61 1.20 20.05
CA ALA A 20 -4.45 1.72 20.76
C ALA A 20 -4.87 2.59 21.96
N ARG A 21 -5.81 3.53 21.76
CA ARG A 21 -6.35 4.38 22.85
C ARG A 21 -7.03 3.55 23.94
N ARG A 22 -7.87 2.59 23.55
CA ARG A 22 -8.59 1.71 24.49
C ARG A 22 -7.65 0.89 25.37
N LEU A 23 -6.49 0.53 24.84
CA LEU A 23 -5.43 -0.20 25.57
C LEU A 23 -4.46 0.73 26.32
N GLY A 24 -4.72 2.04 26.40
CA GLY A 24 -3.87 3.02 27.07
C GLY A 24 -2.64 3.47 26.26
N GLY A 25 -2.54 3.08 25.00
CA GLY A 25 -1.50 3.50 24.06
C GLY A 25 -1.76 4.87 23.45
N ARG A 26 -0.76 5.38 22.73
CA ARG A 26 -0.85 6.64 21.98
C ARG A 26 -1.26 6.40 20.53
N PRO A 27 -2.07 7.30 19.94
CA PRO A 27 -2.36 7.25 18.51
C PRO A 27 -1.08 7.33 17.67
N GLN A 28 -1.03 6.53 16.60
CA GLN A 28 -0.01 6.54 15.57
C GLN A 28 -0.58 7.27 14.35
N THR A 29 -0.03 8.45 14.06
CA THR A 29 -0.50 9.32 12.96
C THR A 29 0.58 9.63 11.93
N GLY A 30 1.83 9.28 12.21
CA GLY A 30 2.95 9.40 11.27
C GLY A 30 3.19 8.10 10.50
N PRO A 31 3.84 8.18 9.33
CA PRO A 31 4.37 7.00 8.66
C PRO A 31 5.47 6.36 9.51
N ASP A 32 5.68 5.05 9.34
CA ASP A 32 6.80 4.36 9.97
C ASP A 32 8.14 4.89 9.39
N PRO A 33 9.02 5.49 10.23
CA PRO A 33 10.28 6.07 9.76
C PRO A 33 11.23 5.04 9.14
N ARG A 34 11.06 3.74 9.44
CA ARG A 34 11.83 2.64 8.83
C ARG A 34 11.65 2.60 7.31
N TYR A 35 10.44 2.87 6.81
CA TYR A 35 10.14 2.75 5.38
C TYR A 35 10.23 4.08 4.62
N ALA A 36 10.33 5.20 5.34
CA ALA A 36 10.45 6.53 4.73
C ALA A 36 11.68 6.67 3.78
N PRO A 37 12.88 6.11 4.07
CA PRO A 37 14.00 6.12 3.12
C PRO A 37 13.68 5.42 1.80
N MET A 38 12.98 4.28 1.84
CA MET A 38 12.59 3.53 0.64
C MET A 38 11.66 4.35 -0.25
N VAL A 39 10.65 5.00 0.33
CA VAL A 39 9.75 5.89 -0.42
C VAL A 39 10.52 7.08 -1.00
N ARG A 40 11.36 7.75 -0.20
CA ARG A 40 12.17 8.89 -0.67
C ARG A 40 13.12 8.52 -1.80
N ALA A 41 13.69 7.32 -1.77
CA ALA A 41 14.58 6.84 -2.84
C ALA A 41 13.81 6.50 -4.12
N LYS A 42 12.56 6.04 -4.02
CA LYS A 42 11.79 5.56 -5.17
C LYS A 42 10.99 6.66 -5.88
N VAL A 43 10.46 7.63 -5.14
CA VAL A 43 9.66 8.73 -5.72
C VAL A 43 10.37 9.47 -6.86
N PRO A 44 11.66 9.84 -6.77
CA PRO A 44 12.36 10.53 -7.86
C PRO A 44 12.55 9.69 -9.13
N THR A 45 12.40 8.36 -9.05
CA THR A 45 12.57 7.46 -10.20
C THR A 45 11.25 7.15 -10.91
N ILE A 46 10.13 7.73 -10.46
CA ILE A 46 8.82 7.50 -11.07
C ILE A 46 8.71 8.32 -12.34
N THR A 47 8.59 7.67 -13.49
CA THR A 47 8.41 8.33 -14.79
C THR A 47 7.04 8.04 -15.39
N GLY A 48 6.35 6.99 -14.93
CA GLY A 48 5.00 6.69 -15.39
C GLY A 48 4.13 5.87 -14.42
N PRO A 49 2.90 5.53 -14.87
CA PRO A 49 1.92 4.81 -14.06
C PRO A 49 2.41 3.44 -13.57
N VAL A 50 3.26 2.76 -14.35
CA VAL A 50 3.85 1.47 -13.98
C VAL A 50 4.73 1.62 -12.72
N ASP A 51 5.51 2.69 -12.62
CA ASP A 51 6.39 2.92 -11.47
C ASP A 51 5.60 3.29 -10.21
N VAL A 52 4.52 4.07 -10.37
CA VAL A 52 3.58 4.38 -9.28
C VAL A 52 2.98 3.09 -8.73
N VAL A 53 2.52 2.21 -9.61
CA VAL A 53 1.98 0.89 -9.21
C VAL A 53 3.07 0.02 -8.58
N GLY A 54 4.30 0.04 -9.09
CA GLY A 54 5.43 -0.68 -8.51
C GLY A 54 5.78 -0.23 -7.09
N LEU A 55 5.75 1.08 -6.82
CA LEU A 55 5.91 1.61 -5.47
C LEU A 55 4.74 1.19 -4.57
N ALA A 56 3.50 1.29 -5.05
CA ALA A 56 2.33 0.86 -4.30
C ALA A 56 2.39 -0.63 -3.92
N ILE A 57 2.79 -1.52 -4.84
CA ILE A 57 2.99 -2.95 -4.56
C ILE A 57 4.00 -3.16 -3.44
N SER A 58 5.10 -2.39 -3.45
CA SER A 58 6.14 -2.49 -2.42
C SER A 58 5.62 -2.07 -1.04
N LEU A 59 4.75 -1.04 -0.97
CA LEU A 59 4.12 -0.60 0.27
C LEU A 59 3.08 -1.61 0.77
N GLU A 60 2.25 -2.17 -0.12
CA GLU A 60 1.26 -3.20 0.25
C GLU A 60 1.93 -4.50 0.71
N ASP A 61 3.11 -4.83 0.19
CA ASP A 61 3.91 -5.97 0.66
C ASP A 61 4.39 -5.77 2.09
N VAL A 62 4.93 -4.59 2.41
CA VAL A 62 5.30 -4.20 3.78
C VAL A 62 4.08 -4.25 4.71
N ALA A 63 2.95 -3.70 4.27
CA ALA A 63 1.71 -3.72 5.06
C ALA A 63 1.25 -5.17 5.31
N THR A 64 1.23 -6.02 4.27
CA THR A 64 0.89 -7.44 4.40
C THR A 64 1.78 -8.16 5.43
N GLN A 65 3.10 -8.00 5.34
CA GLN A 65 4.02 -8.61 6.31
C GLN A 65 3.79 -8.10 7.73
N THR A 66 3.49 -6.81 7.88
CA THR A 66 3.21 -6.18 9.18
C THR A 66 1.95 -6.79 9.81
N TYR A 67 0.84 -6.83 9.06
CA TYR A 67 -0.42 -7.39 9.55
C TYR A 67 -0.29 -8.88 9.90
N VAL A 68 0.35 -9.68 9.04
CA VAL A 68 0.57 -11.12 9.30
C VAL A 68 1.40 -11.33 10.56
N LYS A 69 2.47 -10.56 10.76
CA LYS A 69 3.27 -10.60 11.99
C LYS A 69 2.40 -10.26 13.21
N ASP A 70 1.64 -9.18 13.14
CA ASP A 70 0.90 -8.64 14.28
C ASP A 70 -0.24 -9.56 14.72
N VAL A 71 -0.93 -10.24 13.78
CA VAL A 71 -1.88 -11.33 14.10
C VAL A 71 -1.24 -12.40 15.00
N GLY A 72 0.05 -12.70 14.79
CA GLY A 72 0.78 -13.73 15.53
C GLY A 72 1.16 -13.35 16.95
N VAL A 73 1.21 -12.05 17.30
CA VAL A 73 1.69 -11.58 18.61
C VAL A 73 0.58 -11.02 19.51
N VAL A 74 -0.60 -10.75 18.97
CA VAL A 74 -1.74 -10.27 19.77
C VAL A 74 -2.49 -11.41 20.48
N SER A 75 -3.01 -11.10 21.67
CA SER A 75 -3.55 -12.09 22.60
C SER A 75 -5.06 -12.33 22.49
N THR A 76 -5.83 -11.45 21.84
CA THR A 76 -7.29 -11.57 21.77
C THR A 76 -7.78 -11.77 20.35
N ALA A 77 -8.91 -12.46 20.19
CA ALA A 77 -9.55 -12.65 18.89
C ALA A 77 -9.93 -11.31 18.22
N GLU A 78 -10.39 -10.34 19.01
CA GLU A 78 -10.71 -8.99 18.52
C GLU A 78 -9.48 -8.30 17.92
N LEU A 79 -8.33 -8.37 18.60
CA LEU A 79 -7.09 -7.81 18.06
C LEU A 79 -6.59 -8.60 16.85
N ARG A 80 -6.78 -9.92 16.81
CA ARG A 80 -6.43 -10.72 15.62
C ARG A 80 -7.28 -10.31 14.42
N GLN A 81 -8.56 -10.02 14.64
CA GLN A 81 -9.44 -9.54 13.59
C GLN A 81 -9.03 -8.15 13.07
N LEU A 82 -8.56 -7.26 13.96
CA LEU A 82 -7.99 -5.97 13.57
C LEU A 82 -6.82 -6.13 12.60
N PHE A 83 -5.97 -7.14 12.82
CA PHE A 83 -4.80 -7.43 11.98
C PHE A 83 -5.05 -8.49 10.88
N ALA A 84 -6.27 -9.00 10.73
CA ALA A 84 -6.66 -9.89 9.63
C ALA A 84 -6.86 -9.09 8.32
N GLY A 85 -5.87 -8.27 7.98
CA GLY A 85 -5.95 -7.21 6.98
C GLY A 85 -6.16 -7.69 5.56
N VAL A 86 -6.65 -6.78 4.73
CA VAL A 86 -6.94 -7.00 3.29
C VAL A 86 -5.77 -6.58 2.38
N GLU A 87 -4.61 -6.27 2.94
CA GLU A 87 -3.46 -5.74 2.18
C GLU A 87 -2.94 -6.74 1.14
N SER A 88 -3.06 -8.04 1.42
CA SER A 88 -2.76 -9.10 0.45
C SER A 88 -3.69 -9.04 -0.77
N GLN A 89 -4.97 -8.67 -0.57
CA GLN A 89 -5.93 -8.43 -1.65
C GLN A 89 -5.58 -7.16 -2.42
N HIS A 90 -5.19 -6.07 -1.75
CA HIS A 90 -4.74 -4.84 -2.40
C HIS A 90 -3.55 -5.12 -3.32
N ARG A 91 -2.54 -5.84 -2.80
CA ARG A 91 -1.36 -6.26 -3.55
C ARG A 91 -1.72 -7.13 -4.75
N ALA A 92 -2.62 -8.10 -4.59
CA ALA A 92 -3.06 -8.96 -5.69
C ALA A 92 -3.71 -8.16 -6.83
N ILE A 93 -4.55 -7.18 -6.50
CA ILE A 93 -5.18 -6.31 -7.50
C ILE A 93 -4.14 -5.40 -8.16
N LEU A 94 -3.19 -4.85 -7.41
CA LEU A 94 -2.11 -4.04 -7.99
C LEU A 94 -1.22 -4.84 -8.95
N LEU A 95 -0.92 -6.10 -8.65
CA LEU A 95 -0.21 -7.00 -9.56
C LEU A 95 -1.00 -7.21 -10.87
N ALA A 96 -2.32 -7.41 -10.77
CA ALA A 96 -3.18 -7.51 -11.95
C ALA A 96 -3.18 -6.20 -12.76
N VAL A 97 -3.28 -5.05 -12.10
CA VAL A 97 -3.21 -3.72 -12.74
C VAL A 97 -1.85 -3.51 -13.42
N GLN A 98 -0.74 -3.86 -12.76
CA GLN A 98 0.60 -3.76 -13.33
C GLN A 98 0.75 -4.61 -14.58
N ALA A 99 0.26 -5.85 -14.55
CA ALA A 99 0.26 -6.73 -15.70
C ALA A 99 -0.53 -6.14 -16.88
N LEU A 100 -1.68 -5.51 -16.62
CA LEU A 100 -2.46 -4.83 -17.65
C LEU A 100 -1.72 -3.62 -18.22
N LEU A 101 -1.11 -2.78 -17.37
CA LEU A 101 -0.35 -1.59 -17.81
C LEU A 101 0.83 -1.97 -18.71
N HIS A 102 1.52 -3.07 -18.44
CA HIS A 102 2.59 -3.57 -19.31
C HIS A 102 2.11 -4.07 -20.68
N ARG A 103 0.83 -4.38 -20.84
CA ARG A 103 0.23 -4.89 -22.08
C ARG A 103 -0.44 -3.80 -22.91
N LEU A 104 -0.72 -2.64 -22.33
CA LEU A 104 -1.27 -1.51 -23.07
C LEU A 104 -0.19 -0.93 -23.99
N PRO A 105 -0.53 -0.58 -25.24
CA PRO A 105 0.37 0.21 -26.06
C PRO A 105 0.73 1.49 -25.31
N GLN A 106 2.01 1.75 -25.09
CA GLN A 106 2.46 3.05 -24.61
C GLN A 106 1.89 4.08 -25.57
N ALA A 107 1.13 5.06 -25.06
CA ALA A 107 0.44 6.03 -25.91
C ALA A 107 1.43 6.62 -26.91
N ARG A 108 1.21 6.38 -28.21
CA ARG A 108 1.95 7.09 -29.26
C ARG A 108 1.53 8.55 -29.20
N ARG A 109 2.51 9.44 -29.32
CA ARG A 109 2.23 10.84 -29.62
C ARG A 109 1.40 10.94 -30.92
N PRO A 110 0.63 12.03 -31.11
CA PRO A 110 -0.11 12.27 -32.35
C PRO A 110 0.79 12.25 -33.61
N ASP A 111 2.10 12.49 -33.45
CA ASP A 111 3.12 12.47 -34.49
C ASP A 111 3.76 11.08 -34.74
N GLY A 112 3.26 10.03 -34.06
CA GLY A 112 3.79 8.67 -34.17
C GLY A 112 5.05 8.39 -33.34
N GLY A 113 5.59 9.39 -32.64
CA GLY A 113 6.70 9.22 -31.70
C GLY A 113 6.29 8.41 -30.46
N MET A 114 7.18 7.54 -29.98
CA MET A 114 7.03 6.99 -28.63
C MET A 114 7.16 8.13 -27.62
N ILE A 115 6.27 8.16 -26.62
CA ILE A 115 6.56 8.90 -25.40
C ILE A 115 7.73 8.16 -24.72
N PRO A 116 8.88 8.82 -24.51
CA PRO A 116 10.04 8.16 -23.90
C PRO A 116 9.70 7.68 -22.49
N PRO A 117 10.41 6.66 -21.99
CA PRO A 117 10.16 6.05 -20.68
C PRO A 117 10.24 7.07 -19.55
#